data_AF-A0A2B4S8Q8-F1
#
_entry.id   AF-A0A2B4S8Q8-F1
#
_cell.length_a   1.000
_cell.length_b   1.000
_cell.length_c   1.000
_cell.angle_alpha   90.00
_cell.angle_beta   90.00
_cell.angle_gamma   90.00
#
_symmetry.space_group_name_H-M   'P 1'
#
loop_
_entity.id
_entity.type
_entity.pdbx_description
1 polymer ?
#
loop_
_entity_poly.entity_id
_entity_poly.type
_entity_poly.pdbx_seq_one_letter_code
_entity_poly.pdbx_strand_id
1 'polypeptide(L)'
;MSERNRNKLPNNLPQLQNLVKRDPDSYKEEFGQQFRHYESNLQIFKLDPSSANKTLADLVMFLSQVAHCYTEELEHFPQELIDVLQRHHSVMDPELRMTLQNFMYTMLRDSNVIAAKKSLDVMVELYRKNVWNDAKTVNVITTACFSTVTKIMVAALTFFLGKDEDNEDKDESDSDHEEQNEEEEEEEEEEEENEGADGSEDLKTKAARISQSRFLTDDDFKKIKMREIARQIDPKAGKKRKRTTDTTGLAERNELLSVGDIENIHKKRKHDKDSRLETVIAGRQGREKFGSKKASKKRLNQFASTSNKEKRKNKNFMMMRHNKDVRGKNKRSFRDKQFALRQALLKNKKAK
;
A
#
# COMPACT_ATOMS: atom_id res chain seq x y z
N MET A 1 15.28 -17.99 44.13
CA MET A 1 15.83 -17.94 42.75
C MET A 1 14.93 -17.11 41.81
N SER A 2 14.61 -15.85 42.12
CA SER A 2 13.64 -15.04 41.34
C SER A 2 14.21 -13.77 40.69
N GLU A 3 15.51 -13.51 40.85
CA GLU A 3 16.11 -12.23 40.42
C GLU A 3 16.81 -12.29 39.05
N ARG A 4 17.17 -13.48 38.56
CA ARG A 4 17.94 -13.63 37.30
C ARG A 4 17.15 -13.34 36.01
N ASN A 5 15.83 -13.17 36.08
CA ASN A 5 14.99 -12.91 34.90
C ASN A 5 14.52 -11.45 34.76
N ARG A 6 14.89 -10.54 35.68
CA ARG A 6 14.45 -9.13 35.62
C ARG A 6 15.20 -8.26 34.62
N ASN A 7 16.45 -8.59 34.24
CA ASN A 7 17.27 -7.71 33.39
C ASN A 7 17.14 -7.92 31.88
N LYS A 8 16.04 -8.52 31.40
CA LYS A 8 15.77 -8.62 29.94
C LYS A 8 14.77 -7.58 29.44
N LEU A 9 14.25 -6.74 30.33
CA LEU A 9 13.29 -5.68 30.03
C LEU A 9 13.83 -4.65 29.03
N PRO A 10 15.08 -4.14 29.15
CA PRO A 10 15.63 -3.18 28.18
C PRO A 10 15.72 -3.76 26.76
N ASN A 11 15.95 -5.06 26.63
CA ASN A 11 16.12 -5.71 25.32
C ASN A 11 14.79 -6.13 24.68
N ASN A 12 13.66 -5.97 25.37
CA ASN A 12 12.34 -6.34 24.87
C ASN A 12 11.44 -5.11 24.77
N LEU A 13 11.65 -4.34 23.70
CA LEU A 13 10.92 -3.09 23.44
C LEU A 13 9.39 -3.24 23.47
N PRO A 14 8.77 -4.29 22.88
CA PRO A 14 7.32 -4.46 22.99
C PRO A 14 6.82 -4.66 24.42
N GLN A 15 7.56 -5.38 25.27
CA GLN A 15 7.19 -5.58 26.66
C GLN A 15 7.36 -4.28 27.44
N LEU A 16 8.47 -3.57 27.25
CA LEU A 16 8.75 -2.29 27.90
C LEU A 16 7.69 -1.25 27.51
N GLN A 17 7.33 -1.16 26.23
CA GLN A 17 6.28 -0.28 25.73
C GLN A 17 4.96 -0.48 26.48
N ASN A 18 4.53 -1.73 26.64
CA ASN A 18 3.27 -2.02 27.34
C ASN A 18 3.30 -1.64 28.82
N LEU A 19 4.47 -1.68 29.45
CA LEU A 19 4.66 -1.32 30.85
C LEU A 19 4.71 0.19 31.03
N VAL A 20 5.49 0.89 30.19
CA VAL A 20 5.57 2.35 30.16
C VAL A 20 4.19 2.97 29.92
N LYS A 21 3.40 2.42 29.00
CA LYS A 21 2.03 2.90 28.75
C LYS A 21 1.06 2.73 29.92
N ARG A 22 1.38 1.88 30.90
CA ARG A 22 0.55 1.65 32.09
C ARG A 22 0.98 2.50 33.26
N ASP A 23 2.28 2.67 33.43
CA ASP A 23 2.88 3.40 34.54
C ASP A 23 4.18 4.07 34.06
N PRO A 24 4.10 5.29 33.49
CA PRO A 24 5.27 5.95 32.92
C PRO A 24 6.36 6.22 33.96
N ASP A 25 6.00 6.76 35.12
CA ASP A 25 6.96 7.24 36.12
C ASP A 25 7.91 6.13 36.61
N SER A 26 7.37 4.93 36.83
CA SER A 26 8.14 3.77 37.30
C SER A 26 9.19 3.25 36.31
N TYR A 27 9.03 3.52 35.01
CA TYR A 27 9.91 3.02 33.93
C TYR A 27 10.71 4.13 33.24
N LYS A 28 10.87 5.28 33.91
CA LYS A 28 11.60 6.44 33.38
C LYS A 28 13.08 6.15 33.13
N GLU A 29 13.72 5.34 33.97
CA GLU A 29 15.13 4.97 33.80
C GLU A 29 15.35 4.08 32.57
N GLU A 30 14.52 3.05 32.38
CA GLU A 30 14.59 2.17 31.22
C GLU A 30 14.26 2.93 29.94
N PHE A 31 13.28 3.83 29.98
CA PHE A 31 13.01 4.75 28.87
C PHE A 31 14.25 5.58 28.54
N GLY A 32 14.87 6.23 29.54
CA GLY A 32 16.09 7.03 29.34
C GLY A 32 17.26 6.22 28.78
N GLN A 33 17.40 4.95 29.14
CA GLN A 33 18.38 4.05 28.51
C GLN A 33 18.10 3.83 27.02
N GLN A 34 16.85 3.58 26.64
CA GLN A 34 16.47 3.43 25.23
C GLN A 34 16.60 4.73 24.45
N PHE A 35 16.30 5.87 25.08
CA PHE A 35 16.44 7.18 24.47
C PHE A 35 17.90 7.51 24.16
N ARG A 36 18.83 7.31 25.11
CA ARG A 36 20.28 7.44 24.83
C ARG A 36 20.76 6.47 23.76
N HIS A 37 20.20 5.25 23.74
CA HIS A 37 20.52 4.28 22.70
C HIS A 37 20.05 4.76 21.32
N TYR A 38 18.87 5.37 21.25
CA TYR A 38 18.35 6.02 20.05
C TYR A 38 19.26 7.16 19.60
N GLU A 39 19.61 8.09 20.48
CA GLU A 39 20.51 9.22 20.15
C GLU A 39 21.85 8.73 19.58
N SER A 40 22.44 7.71 20.20
CA SER A 40 23.70 7.12 19.75
C SER A 40 23.57 6.49 18.35
N ASN A 41 22.49 5.74 18.11
CA ASN A 41 22.23 5.14 16.79
C ASN A 41 21.90 6.20 15.73
N LEU A 42 21.22 7.29 16.11
CA LEU A 42 20.92 8.40 15.23
C LEU A 42 22.20 9.12 14.80
N GLN A 43 23.15 9.32 15.72
CA GLN A 43 24.46 9.88 15.41
C GLN A 43 25.25 8.96 14.44
N ILE A 44 25.24 7.65 14.67
CA ILE A 44 25.87 6.68 13.76
C ILE A 44 25.21 6.76 12.37
N PHE A 45 23.89 6.83 12.31
CA PHE A 45 23.16 6.97 11.05
C PHE A 45 23.50 8.27 10.32
N LYS A 46 23.68 9.39 11.03
CA LYS A 46 24.09 10.67 10.43
C LYS A 46 25.50 10.59 9.78
N LEU A 47 26.37 9.71 10.28
CA LEU A 47 27.70 9.49 9.70
C LEU A 47 27.66 8.55 8.49
N ASP A 48 26.87 7.47 8.55
CA ASP A 48 26.69 6.52 7.46
C ASP A 48 25.20 6.15 7.25
N PRO A 49 24.46 6.97 6.46
CA PRO A 49 23.04 6.77 6.21
C PRO A 49 22.70 5.54 5.37
N SER A 50 23.70 4.95 4.70
CA SER A 50 23.49 3.76 3.86
C SER A 50 23.47 2.46 4.67
N SER A 51 23.95 2.50 5.91
CA SER A 51 24.03 1.33 6.78
C SER A 51 22.64 0.90 7.26
N ALA A 52 22.31 -0.38 7.08
CA ALA A 52 21.05 -0.93 7.58
C ALA A 52 21.08 -1.00 9.10
N ASN A 53 20.26 -0.17 9.76
CA ASN A 53 20.18 -0.12 11.22
C ASN A 53 18.78 -0.50 11.71
N LYS A 54 18.56 -1.82 11.86
CA LYS A 54 17.31 -2.36 12.40
C LYS A 54 17.02 -1.87 13.83
N THR A 55 18.05 -1.72 14.65
CA THR A 55 17.93 -1.26 16.02
C THR A 55 17.34 0.15 16.06
N LEU A 56 17.81 1.05 15.19
CA LEU A 56 17.23 2.39 15.06
C LEU A 56 15.76 2.34 14.65
N ALA A 57 15.39 1.47 13.70
CA ALA A 57 14.00 1.31 13.28
C ALA A 57 13.09 0.83 14.43
N ASP A 58 13.54 -0.16 15.20
CA ASP A 58 12.81 -0.70 16.36
C ASP A 58 12.68 0.37 17.47
N LEU A 59 13.73 1.17 17.70
CA LEU A 59 13.72 2.27 18.68
C LEU A 59 12.77 3.40 18.27
N VAL A 60 12.78 3.81 16.99
CA VAL A 60 11.83 4.81 16.46
C VAL A 60 10.39 4.35 16.63
N MET A 61 10.11 3.07 16.36
CA MET A 61 8.78 2.49 16.61
C MET A 61 8.39 2.50 18.08
N PHE A 62 9.33 2.20 18.98
CA PHE A 62 9.10 2.26 20.42
C PHE A 62 8.82 3.69 20.89
N LEU A 63 9.68 4.65 20.53
CA LEU A 63 9.59 6.05 20.94
C LEU A 63 8.31 6.70 20.43
N SER A 64 7.96 6.52 19.14
CA SER A 64 6.70 7.04 18.58
C SER A 64 5.46 6.57 19.34
N GLN A 65 5.46 5.33 19.82
CA GLN A 65 4.32 4.79 20.55
C GLN A 65 4.27 5.25 22.01
N VAL A 66 5.38 5.72 22.56
CA VAL A 66 5.54 6.16 23.95
C VAL A 66 5.59 7.69 24.05
N ALA A 67 5.66 8.42 22.92
CA ALA A 67 5.76 9.88 22.85
C ALA A 67 4.72 10.64 23.69
N HIS A 68 3.46 10.18 23.68
CA HIS A 68 2.40 10.75 24.51
C HIS A 68 2.62 10.63 26.03
N CYS A 69 3.46 9.69 26.50
CA CYS A 69 3.77 9.51 27.92
C CYS A 69 4.90 10.44 28.40
N TYR A 70 5.85 10.79 27.54
CA TYR A 70 7.04 11.60 27.86
C TYR A 70 7.14 12.77 26.88
N THR A 71 6.25 13.76 27.06
CA THR A 71 6.13 14.89 26.13
C THR A 71 7.29 15.87 26.23
N GLU A 72 7.87 16.05 27.42
CA GLU A 72 9.02 16.93 27.65
C GLU A 72 10.30 16.36 27.03
N GLU A 73 10.60 15.07 27.28
CA GLU A 73 11.82 14.45 26.77
C GLU A 73 11.79 14.20 25.24
N LEU A 74 10.60 14.13 24.63
CA LEU A 74 10.41 13.84 23.20
C LEU A 74 9.89 15.02 22.39
N GLU A 75 10.02 16.26 22.89
CA GLU A 75 9.58 17.46 22.16
C GLU A 75 10.27 17.60 20.78
N HIS A 76 11.58 17.34 20.74
CA HIS A 76 12.40 17.51 19.54
C HIS A 76 12.35 16.30 18.60
N PHE A 77 11.93 15.14 19.09
CA PHE A 77 11.97 13.87 18.37
C PHE A 77 11.21 13.89 17.03
N PRO A 78 9.98 14.45 16.91
CA PRO A 78 9.28 14.51 15.63
C PRO A 78 10.03 15.33 14.58
N GLN A 79 10.65 16.44 14.99
CA GLN A 79 11.41 17.30 14.09
C GLN A 79 12.70 16.61 13.64
N GLU A 80 13.41 15.90 14.53
CA GLU A 80 14.60 15.12 14.16
C GLU A 80 14.30 14.07 13.07
N LEU A 81 13.13 13.41 13.16
CA LEU A 81 12.73 12.42 12.16
C LEU A 81 12.37 13.06 10.81
N ILE A 82 11.75 14.24 10.82
CA ILE A 82 11.48 15.02 9.61
C ILE A 82 12.79 15.43 8.95
N ASP A 83 13.74 15.98 9.70
CA ASP A 83 15.04 16.42 9.18
C ASP A 83 15.82 15.24 8.57
N VAL A 84 15.79 14.09 9.24
CA VAL A 84 16.43 12.85 8.74
C VAL A 84 15.80 12.38 7.44
N LEU A 85 14.47 12.44 7.31
CA LEU A 85 13.78 12.10 6.08
C LEU A 85 14.14 13.08 4.96
N GLN A 86 14.04 14.38 5.18
CA GLN A 86 14.31 15.39 4.16
C GLN A 86 15.75 15.33 3.63
N ARG A 87 16.74 15.05 4.50
CA ARG A 87 18.15 14.99 4.11
C ARG A 87 18.59 13.65 3.51
N HIS A 88 18.07 12.53 4.01
CA HIS A 88 18.63 11.20 3.71
C HIS A 88 17.66 10.22 3.04
N HIS A 89 16.47 10.66 2.58
CA HIS A 89 15.45 9.78 1.98
C HIS A 89 15.94 8.86 0.86
N SER A 90 16.91 9.32 0.04
CA SER A 90 17.40 8.59 -1.14
C SER A 90 18.35 7.44 -0.79
N VAL A 91 19.20 7.59 0.22
CA VAL A 91 20.26 6.63 0.59
C VAL A 91 19.82 5.68 1.72
N MET A 92 18.79 6.08 2.48
CA MET A 92 18.30 5.34 3.64
C MET A 92 17.87 3.90 3.34
N ASP A 93 18.08 3.01 4.31
CA ASP A 93 17.58 1.65 4.27
C ASP A 93 16.04 1.57 4.11
N PRO A 94 15.52 0.67 3.26
CA PRO A 94 14.07 0.54 3.04
C PRO A 94 13.23 0.21 4.28
N GLU A 95 13.76 -0.55 5.25
CA GLU A 95 13.02 -0.91 6.47
C GLU A 95 12.85 0.32 7.36
N LEU A 96 13.92 1.10 7.56
CA LEU A 96 13.87 2.37 8.28
C LEU A 96 13.00 3.41 7.56
N ARG A 97 13.07 3.49 6.23
CA ARG A 97 12.21 4.39 5.45
C ARG A 97 10.73 4.05 5.66
N MET A 98 10.38 2.76 5.70
CA MET A 98 9.01 2.31 5.96
C MET A 98 8.55 2.60 7.39
N THR A 99 9.41 2.45 8.40
CA THR A 99 9.05 2.80 9.79
C THR A 99 8.80 4.30 9.94
N LEU A 100 9.64 5.14 9.34
CA LEU A 100 9.45 6.60 9.33
C LEU A 100 8.20 7.02 8.53
N GLN A 101 7.91 6.36 7.42
CA GLN A 101 6.66 6.58 6.67
C GLN A 101 5.43 6.27 7.55
N ASN A 102 5.44 5.14 8.28
CA ASN A 102 4.35 4.80 9.18
C ASN A 102 4.22 5.81 10.34
N PHE A 103 5.33 6.36 10.81
CA PHE A 103 5.33 7.44 11.80
C PHE A 103 4.70 8.74 11.25
N MET A 104 4.99 9.14 10.01
CA MET A 104 4.33 10.28 9.37
C MET A 104 2.81 10.08 9.24
N TYR A 105 2.37 8.85 8.92
CA TYR A 105 0.94 8.54 8.86
C TYR A 105 0.23 8.64 10.21
N THR A 106 0.93 8.32 11.31
CA THR A 106 0.37 8.51 12.66
C THR A 106 0.32 9.99 13.01
N MET A 107 1.38 10.75 12.73
CA MET A 107 1.46 12.20 13.00
C MET A 107 0.38 13.01 12.28
N LEU A 108 0.06 12.64 11.03
CA LEU A 108 -1.01 13.31 10.26
C LEU A 108 -2.39 13.21 10.94
N ARG A 109 -2.58 12.22 11.83
CA ARG A 109 -3.82 11.99 12.58
C ARG A 109 -3.77 12.51 14.02
N ASP A 110 -2.61 13.00 14.46
CA ASP A 110 -2.44 13.50 15.82
C ASP A 110 -3.15 14.86 15.99
N SER A 111 -3.40 15.23 17.24
CA SER A 111 -4.09 16.48 17.60
C SER A 111 -3.27 17.74 17.30
N ASN A 112 -1.95 17.61 17.15
CA ASN A 112 -1.08 18.76 16.90
C ASN A 112 -1.13 19.16 15.42
N VAL A 113 -1.76 20.31 15.16
CA VAL A 113 -1.97 20.86 13.82
C VAL A 113 -0.65 21.12 13.08
N ILE A 114 0.35 21.64 13.77
CA ILE A 114 1.66 21.99 13.17
C ILE A 114 2.37 20.71 12.73
N ALA A 115 2.42 19.71 13.62
CA ALA A 115 3.04 18.41 13.31
C ALA A 115 2.32 17.71 12.14
N ALA A 116 0.98 17.71 12.14
CA ALA A 116 0.19 17.11 11.08
C ALA A 116 0.41 17.81 9.73
N LYS A 117 0.50 19.15 9.70
CA LYS A 117 0.80 19.90 8.47
C LYS A 117 2.21 19.59 7.95
N LYS A 118 3.23 19.65 8.80
CA LYS A 118 4.61 19.30 8.43
C LYS A 118 4.70 17.86 7.88
N SER A 119 4.02 16.91 8.51
CA SER A 119 3.97 15.52 8.02
C SER A 119 3.31 15.41 6.65
N LEU A 120 2.24 16.16 6.39
CA LEU A 120 1.61 16.20 5.07
C LEU A 120 2.57 16.74 4.02
N ASP A 121 3.29 17.82 4.34
CA ASP A 121 4.21 18.47 3.40
C ASP A 121 5.36 17.55 3.01
N VAL A 122 5.98 16.89 4.00
CA VAL A 122 7.02 15.87 3.75
C VAL A 122 6.48 14.70 2.91
N MET A 123 5.24 14.26 3.17
CA MET A 123 4.62 13.19 2.39
C MET A 123 4.39 13.58 0.92
N VAL A 124 3.96 14.82 0.68
CA VAL A 124 3.78 15.37 -0.67
C VAL A 124 5.12 15.49 -1.38
N GLU A 125 6.14 16.04 -0.71
CA GLU A 125 7.49 16.19 -1.23
C GLU A 125 8.09 14.83 -1.65
N LEU A 126 8.01 13.82 -0.78
CA LEU A 126 8.56 12.48 -1.07
C LEU A 126 7.73 11.71 -2.11
N TYR A 127 6.45 12.04 -2.28
CA TYR A 127 5.65 11.50 -3.38
C TYR A 127 6.12 12.05 -4.73
N ARG A 128 6.35 13.36 -4.83
CA ARG A 128 6.86 14.02 -6.06
C ARG A 128 8.25 13.52 -6.44
N LYS A 129 9.12 13.33 -5.44
CA LYS A 129 10.46 12.73 -5.63
C LYS A 129 10.42 11.23 -5.99
N ASN A 130 9.23 10.64 -6.20
CA ASN A 130 9.00 9.22 -6.50
C ASN A 130 9.55 8.24 -5.44
N VAL A 131 9.83 8.71 -4.22
CA VAL A 131 10.34 7.87 -3.12
C VAL A 131 9.20 7.09 -2.48
N TRP A 132 8.07 7.77 -2.22
CA TRP A 132 6.86 7.18 -1.61
C TRP A 132 5.71 7.05 -2.62
N ASN A 133 6.01 6.53 -3.81
CA ASN A 133 5.02 6.30 -4.86
C ASN A 133 4.27 4.97 -4.66
N ASP A 134 3.40 4.93 -3.66
CA ASP A 134 2.55 3.76 -3.40
C ASP A 134 1.10 4.15 -3.08
N ALA A 135 0.19 3.19 -3.30
CA ALA A 135 -1.24 3.42 -3.11
C ALA A 135 -1.60 3.76 -1.65
N LYS A 136 -0.81 3.32 -0.67
CA LYS A 136 -1.07 3.62 0.74
C LYS A 136 -0.81 5.09 1.03
N THR A 137 0.29 5.67 0.53
CA THR A 137 0.62 7.10 0.68
C THR A 137 -0.53 7.96 0.18
N VAL A 138 -0.99 7.72 -1.05
CA VAL A 138 -2.09 8.49 -1.65
C VAL A 138 -3.37 8.36 -0.83
N ASN A 139 -3.74 7.15 -0.41
CA ASN A 139 -4.94 6.96 0.43
C ASN A 139 -4.86 7.72 1.76
N VAL A 140 -3.68 7.84 2.36
CA VAL A 140 -3.47 8.61 3.58
C VAL A 140 -3.59 10.11 3.30
N ILE A 141 -3.02 10.61 2.20
CA ILE A 141 -3.19 12.03 1.78
C ILE A 141 -4.67 12.33 1.50
N THR A 142 -5.42 11.40 0.90
CA THR A 142 -6.87 11.55 0.70
C THR A 142 -7.61 11.74 2.03
N THR A 143 -7.17 11.12 3.13
CA THR A 143 -7.81 11.36 4.43
C THR A 143 -7.59 12.77 4.96
N ALA A 144 -6.49 13.43 4.59
CA ALA A 144 -6.20 14.81 4.97
C ALA A 144 -7.12 15.83 4.26
N CYS A 145 -7.67 15.48 3.09
CA CYS A 145 -8.67 16.29 2.39
C CYS A 145 -9.97 16.47 3.20
N PHE A 146 -10.21 15.61 4.20
CA PHE A 146 -11.38 15.69 5.09
C PHE A 146 -11.00 16.16 6.50
N SER A 147 -9.81 16.72 6.68
CA SER A 147 -9.40 17.29 7.96
C SER A 147 -10.22 18.55 8.28
N THR A 148 -10.45 18.79 9.57
CA THR A 148 -11.14 20.01 10.04
C THR A 148 -10.26 21.25 9.92
N VAL A 149 -8.95 21.07 9.76
CA VAL A 149 -7.97 22.16 9.60
C VAL A 149 -7.89 22.56 8.14
N THR A 150 -8.32 23.77 7.83
CA THR A 150 -8.32 24.31 6.46
C THR A 150 -6.95 24.26 5.80
N LYS A 151 -5.88 24.63 6.50
CA LYS A 151 -4.50 24.57 5.96
C LYS A 151 -4.08 23.16 5.51
N ILE A 152 -4.49 22.11 6.24
CA ILE A 152 -4.18 20.71 5.91
C ILE A 152 -5.08 20.25 4.75
N MET A 153 -6.37 20.58 4.79
CA MET A 153 -7.32 20.28 3.71
C MET A 153 -6.90 20.91 2.39
N VAL A 154 -6.55 22.20 2.39
CA VAL A 154 -6.10 22.93 1.19
C VAL A 154 -4.84 22.29 0.63
N ALA A 155 -3.80 22.05 1.45
CA ALA A 155 -2.57 21.40 0.98
C ALA A 155 -2.79 19.99 0.41
N ALA A 156 -3.73 19.23 0.95
CA ALA A 156 -4.09 17.92 0.40
C ALA A 156 -4.86 18.04 -0.92
N LEU A 157 -5.72 19.06 -1.07
CA LEU A 157 -6.44 19.32 -2.31
C LEU A 157 -5.53 19.87 -3.42
N THR A 158 -4.61 20.78 -3.09
CA THR A 158 -3.63 21.33 -4.05
C THR A 158 -2.74 20.22 -4.61
N PHE A 159 -2.32 19.28 -3.77
CA PHE A 159 -1.62 18.06 -4.19
C PHE A 159 -2.38 17.28 -5.28
N PHE A 160 -3.69 17.07 -5.11
CA PHE A 160 -4.49 16.34 -6.12
C PHE A 160 -4.84 17.17 -7.36
N LEU A 161 -4.86 18.51 -7.23
CA LEU A 161 -5.09 19.42 -8.35
C LEU A 161 -3.84 19.64 -9.20
N GLY A 162 -2.65 19.30 -8.69
CA GLY A 162 -1.38 19.48 -9.40
C GLY A 162 -0.90 20.93 -9.49
N LYS A 163 -1.54 21.87 -8.77
CA LYS A 163 -1.21 23.30 -8.80
C LYS A 163 0.13 23.66 -8.15
N ASP A 164 0.74 22.71 -7.45
CA ASP A 164 1.99 22.92 -6.74
C ASP A 164 3.21 22.47 -7.56
N GLU A 165 3.06 22.02 -8.81
CA GLU A 165 4.20 21.77 -9.72
C GLU A 165 4.91 23.08 -10.12
N ASP A 166 4.19 24.22 -10.10
CA ASP A 166 4.72 25.54 -10.44
C ASP A 166 5.32 26.32 -9.23
N ASN A 167 5.23 25.76 -8.02
CA ASN A 167 5.72 26.39 -6.77
C ASN A 167 7.08 25.85 -6.30
N GLU A 168 7.77 25.02 -7.10
CA GLU A 168 9.12 24.53 -6.74
C GLU A 168 10.19 25.65 -6.74
N ASP A 169 9.87 26.86 -7.25
CA ASP A 169 10.76 28.02 -7.31
C ASP A 169 10.38 29.19 -6.37
N LYS A 170 9.41 29.02 -5.44
CA LYS A 170 9.04 30.08 -4.46
C LYS A 170 9.25 29.64 -3.01
N ASP A 171 10.52 29.69 -2.62
CA ASP A 171 11.12 29.99 -1.31
C ASP A 171 10.56 29.40 0.01
N GLU A 172 11.44 28.65 0.69
CA GLU A 172 11.57 28.69 2.15
C GLU A 172 12.17 30.04 2.59
N SER A 173 11.33 31.00 2.94
CA SER A 173 11.65 32.01 3.96
C SER A 173 10.38 32.73 4.43
N ASP A 174 9.54 32.03 5.19
CA ASP A 174 8.50 32.67 6.01
C ASP A 174 9.18 33.23 7.28
N SER A 175 9.86 34.36 7.12
CA SER A 175 10.20 35.27 8.21
C SER A 175 9.10 36.32 8.28
N ASP A 176 8.28 36.20 9.31
CA ASP A 176 7.20 37.09 9.72
C ASP A 176 7.64 38.58 9.72
N HIS A 177 7.32 39.31 8.65
CA HIS A 177 7.19 40.77 8.67
C HIS A 177 6.10 41.19 7.67
N GLU A 178 4.96 41.56 8.24
CA GLU A 178 3.95 42.40 7.61
C GLU A 178 4.60 43.71 7.11
N GLU A 179 4.50 44.02 5.82
CA GLU A 179 4.25 45.37 5.30
C GLU A 179 4.14 45.34 3.76
N GLN A 180 2.93 45.70 3.28
CA GLN A 180 2.65 46.48 2.08
C GLN A 180 3.43 46.16 0.79
N ASN A 181 2.77 45.53 -0.18
CA ASN A 181 2.94 45.92 -1.57
C ASN A 181 1.68 45.55 -2.40
N GLU A 182 0.78 46.53 -2.55
CA GLU A 182 -0.40 46.49 -3.43
C GLU A 182 -0.11 47.19 -4.77
N GLU A 183 1.14 47.25 -5.23
CA GLU A 183 1.54 48.06 -6.41
C GLU A 183 2.12 47.25 -7.59
N GLU A 184 1.96 45.92 -7.63
CA GLU A 184 2.43 45.09 -8.76
C GLU A 184 1.31 44.51 -9.64
N GLU A 185 0.04 44.80 -9.35
CA GLU A 185 -1.11 44.33 -10.16
C GLU A 185 -1.67 45.39 -11.14
N GLU A 186 -1.16 46.62 -11.15
CA GLU A 186 -1.65 47.70 -12.05
C GLU A 186 -0.85 47.88 -13.35
N GLU A 187 0.34 47.29 -13.51
CA GLU A 187 1.17 47.48 -14.71
C GLU A 187 0.89 46.47 -15.85
N GLU A 188 0.16 45.37 -15.60
CA GLU A 188 -0.15 44.37 -16.65
C GLU A 188 -1.51 44.60 -17.34
N GLU A 189 -2.38 45.46 -16.82
CA GLU A 189 -3.71 45.73 -17.41
C GLU A 189 -3.76 46.92 -18.38
N GLU A 190 -2.75 47.81 -18.39
CA GLU A 190 -2.76 49.01 -19.26
C GLU A 190 -2.21 48.80 -20.69
N GLU A 191 -1.61 47.65 -21.02
CA GLU A 191 -1.08 47.39 -22.37
C GLU A 191 -2.07 46.72 -23.35
N GLU A 192 -3.24 46.25 -22.91
CA GLU A 192 -4.20 45.58 -23.80
C GLU A 192 -5.37 46.44 -24.34
N GLU A 193 -5.57 47.69 -23.88
CA GLU A 193 -6.74 48.49 -24.30
C GLU A 193 -6.50 49.53 -25.41
N ASN A 194 -5.30 49.61 -26.00
CA ASN A 194 -5.07 50.59 -27.07
C ASN A 194 -4.42 49.98 -28.31
N GLU A 195 -5.21 49.29 -29.14
CA GLU A 195 -5.05 49.32 -30.60
C GLU A 195 -6.24 48.65 -31.31
N GLY A 196 -7.30 49.43 -31.53
CA GLY A 196 -8.34 49.11 -32.49
C GLY A 196 -8.21 50.00 -33.73
N ALA A 197 -7.68 49.44 -34.82
CA ALA A 197 -8.05 49.64 -36.23
C ALA A 197 -6.84 49.68 -37.19
N ASP A 198 -6.58 48.58 -37.90
CA ASP A 198 -6.49 48.44 -39.37
C ASP A 198 -5.80 47.10 -39.74
N GLY A 199 -6.14 46.51 -40.88
CA GLY A 199 -5.33 45.43 -41.48
C GLY A 199 -5.86 44.00 -41.33
N SER A 200 -6.82 43.61 -42.17
CA SER A 200 -7.25 42.20 -42.38
C SER A 200 -6.16 41.26 -42.93
N GLU A 201 -4.92 41.73 -43.11
CA GLU A 201 -3.79 40.95 -43.62
C GLU A 201 -2.92 40.31 -42.52
N ASP A 202 -3.02 40.78 -41.27
CA ASP A 202 -2.14 40.34 -40.18
C ASP A 202 -2.59 39.08 -39.44
N LEU A 203 -3.87 38.70 -39.52
CA LEU A 203 -4.33 37.42 -38.95
C LEU A 203 -3.68 36.22 -39.65
N LYS A 204 -3.39 36.34 -40.96
CA LYS A 204 -2.84 35.25 -41.75
C LYS A 204 -1.35 35.06 -41.52
N THR A 205 -0.61 36.15 -41.32
CA THR A 205 0.82 36.15 -40.97
C THR A 205 1.02 35.72 -39.51
N LYS A 206 0.15 36.16 -38.59
CA LYS A 206 0.11 35.73 -37.18
C LYS A 206 -0.24 34.25 -37.06
N ALA A 207 -1.22 33.75 -37.82
CA ALA A 207 -1.55 32.32 -37.90
C ALA A 207 -0.41 31.48 -38.50
N ALA A 208 0.29 31.98 -39.53
CA ALA A 208 1.46 31.30 -40.10
C ALA A 208 2.61 31.20 -39.08
N ARG A 209 2.87 32.26 -38.31
CA ARG A 209 3.89 32.26 -37.26
C ARG A 209 3.55 31.31 -36.10
N ILE A 210 2.28 31.25 -35.70
CA ILE A 210 1.78 30.30 -34.70
C ILE A 210 1.86 28.85 -35.21
N SER A 211 1.63 28.61 -36.51
CA SER A 211 1.77 27.28 -37.11
C SER A 211 3.23 26.81 -37.20
N GLN A 212 4.19 27.75 -37.28
CA GLN A 212 5.62 27.45 -37.30
C GLN A 212 6.20 27.20 -35.89
N SER A 213 5.61 27.79 -34.85
CA SER A 213 6.02 27.57 -33.45
C SER A 213 5.28 26.42 -32.75
N ARG A 214 4.17 25.92 -33.32
CA ARG A 214 3.38 24.82 -32.77
C ARG A 214 3.79 23.48 -33.38
N PHE A 215 4.46 22.64 -32.61
CA PHE A 215 5.03 21.34 -33.00
C PHE A 215 4.04 20.25 -33.49
N LEU A 216 2.74 20.54 -33.58
CA LEU A 216 1.71 19.60 -34.04
C LEU A 216 0.97 20.17 -35.25
N THR A 217 1.00 19.42 -36.35
CA THR A 217 0.31 19.75 -37.60
C THR A 217 -1.17 19.37 -37.56
N ASP A 218 -1.98 19.89 -38.48
CA ASP A 218 -3.40 19.51 -38.64
C ASP A 218 -3.62 18.00 -38.81
N ASP A 219 -2.65 17.28 -39.38
CA ASP A 219 -2.70 15.83 -39.51
C ASP A 219 -2.50 15.11 -38.17
N ASP A 220 -1.79 15.72 -37.21
CA ASP A 220 -1.64 15.17 -35.87
C ASP A 220 -2.91 15.39 -35.04
N PHE A 221 -3.61 16.51 -35.25
CA PHE A 221 -4.95 16.70 -34.68
C PHE A 221 -5.98 15.70 -35.24
N LYS A 222 -5.93 15.36 -36.54
CA LYS A 222 -6.74 14.26 -37.11
C LYS A 222 -6.41 12.91 -36.47
N LYS A 223 -5.13 12.60 -36.26
CA LYS A 223 -4.69 11.35 -35.60
C LYS A 223 -5.14 11.28 -34.13
N ILE A 224 -5.07 12.38 -33.39
CA ILE A 224 -5.56 12.46 -32.00
C ILE A 224 -7.06 12.19 -31.98
N LYS A 225 -7.82 12.84 -32.86
CA LYS A 225 -9.28 12.68 -32.96
C LYS A 225 -9.68 11.26 -33.34
N MET A 226 -8.98 10.64 -34.30
CA MET A 226 -9.19 9.23 -34.64
C MET A 226 -8.89 8.28 -33.47
N ARG A 227 -7.83 8.55 -32.68
CA ARG A 227 -7.51 7.76 -31.47
C ARG A 227 -8.55 7.93 -30.35
N GLU A 228 -9.09 9.13 -30.16
CA GLU A 228 -10.15 9.37 -29.19
C GLU A 228 -11.45 8.65 -29.56
N ILE A 229 -11.84 8.70 -30.84
CA ILE A 229 -13.00 7.96 -31.35
C ILE A 229 -12.79 6.45 -31.15
N ALA A 230 -11.62 5.93 -31.50
CA ALA A 230 -11.28 4.52 -31.27
C ALA A 230 -11.34 4.14 -29.77
N ARG A 231 -10.89 5.04 -28.87
CA ARG A 231 -10.98 4.85 -27.41
C ARG A 231 -12.43 4.82 -26.90
N GLN A 232 -13.31 5.64 -27.48
CA GLN A 232 -14.72 5.68 -27.11
C GLN A 232 -15.50 4.46 -27.59
N ILE A 233 -15.11 3.88 -28.73
CA ILE A 233 -15.78 2.70 -29.31
C ILE A 233 -15.44 1.40 -28.55
N ASP A 234 -14.30 1.33 -27.84
CA ASP A 234 -13.89 0.16 -27.05
C ASP A 234 -13.91 0.40 -25.52
N PRO A 235 -15.08 0.37 -24.85
CA PRO A 235 -15.14 0.46 -23.40
C PRO A 235 -14.98 -0.93 -22.77
N LYS A 236 -13.76 -1.49 -22.80
CA LYS A 236 -13.16 -2.46 -21.83
C LYS A 236 -11.97 -3.23 -22.42
N ALA A 237 -10.76 -2.71 -22.22
CA ALA A 237 -9.54 -3.52 -22.20
C ALA A 237 -8.82 -3.34 -20.84
N GLY A 238 -9.51 -3.72 -19.77
CA GLY A 238 -8.88 -3.85 -18.45
C GLY A 238 -7.90 -5.04 -18.43
N LYS A 239 -6.62 -4.73 -18.18
CA LYS A 239 -5.56 -5.61 -17.60
C LYS A 239 -5.75 -7.13 -17.81
N LYS A 240 -5.10 -7.65 -18.86
CA LYS A 240 -4.29 -8.90 -18.93
C LYS A 240 -4.17 -9.37 -20.38
N ARG A 241 -3.33 -8.70 -21.17
CA ARG A 241 -2.60 -9.40 -22.23
C ARG A 241 -1.13 -9.38 -21.87
N LYS A 242 -0.66 -10.58 -21.53
CA LYS A 242 0.76 -10.91 -21.43
C LYS A 242 1.39 -10.50 -22.77
N ARG A 243 2.44 -9.66 -22.73
CA ARG A 243 3.33 -9.38 -23.87
C ARG A 243 3.58 -10.71 -24.59
N THR A 244 3.01 -10.88 -25.78
CA THR A 244 3.55 -11.80 -26.76
C THR A 244 4.76 -11.10 -27.33
N THR A 245 5.91 -11.74 -27.14
CA THR A 245 7.22 -11.36 -27.67
C THR A 245 7.14 -10.97 -29.13
N ASP A 246 7.93 -9.95 -29.45
CA ASP A 246 8.15 -9.32 -30.74
C ASP A 246 7.95 -10.23 -31.96
N THR A 247 7.06 -9.80 -32.84
CA THR A 247 7.18 -10.08 -34.28
C THR A 247 7.05 -8.76 -35.04
N THR A 248 8.02 -7.87 -34.82
CA THR A 248 8.42 -6.90 -35.84
C THR A 248 9.41 -7.59 -36.76
N GLY A 249 9.02 -7.87 -38.00
CA GLY A 249 9.95 -8.22 -39.07
C GLY A 249 9.52 -9.40 -39.94
N LEU A 250 9.16 -9.07 -41.18
CA LEU A 250 9.11 -9.95 -42.36
C LEU A 250 8.15 -11.14 -42.30
N ALA A 251 6.92 -10.90 -42.77
CA ALA A 251 6.07 -11.95 -43.32
C ALA A 251 6.01 -11.81 -44.85
N GLU A 252 7.14 -12.07 -45.51
CA GLU A 252 7.15 -12.59 -46.87
C GLU A 252 8.03 -13.85 -46.88
N ARG A 253 7.40 -14.98 -47.21
CA ARG A 253 7.92 -16.36 -47.42
C ARG A 253 7.58 -17.37 -46.32
N ASN A 254 6.61 -18.22 -46.66
CA ASN A 254 6.19 -19.44 -45.96
C ASN A 254 7.25 -20.57 -45.99
N GLU A 255 8.52 -20.29 -45.67
CA GLU A 255 9.60 -21.28 -45.83
C GLU A 255 10.25 -21.74 -44.51
N LEU A 256 10.01 -21.06 -43.38
CA LEU A 256 10.57 -21.47 -42.09
C LEU A 256 9.48 -21.73 -41.04
N LEU A 257 9.43 -22.98 -40.56
CA LEU A 257 8.57 -23.40 -39.45
C LEU A 257 9.09 -22.80 -38.13
N SER A 258 8.19 -22.25 -37.32
CA SER A 258 8.50 -21.71 -36.00
C SER A 258 8.81 -22.85 -35.01
N VAL A 259 9.76 -22.64 -34.09
CA VAL A 259 10.07 -23.60 -33.01
C VAL A 259 8.81 -23.97 -32.21
N GLY A 260 7.85 -23.05 -32.07
CA GLY A 260 6.56 -23.32 -31.43
C GLY A 260 5.66 -24.31 -32.18
N ASP A 261 5.76 -24.36 -33.51
CA ASP A 261 5.01 -25.30 -34.36
C ASP A 261 5.63 -26.71 -34.32
N ILE A 262 6.93 -26.80 -34.03
CA ILE A 262 7.66 -28.07 -33.84
C ILE A 262 7.41 -28.63 -32.44
N GLU A 263 7.37 -27.78 -31.41
CA GLU A 263 7.31 -28.24 -30.02
C GLU A 263 5.91 -28.70 -29.56
N ASN A 264 4.83 -28.35 -30.28
CA ASN A 264 3.48 -28.86 -30.04
C ASN A 264 3.00 -28.78 -28.56
N ILE A 265 3.58 -27.87 -27.76
CA ILE A 265 3.25 -27.65 -26.34
C ILE A 265 2.00 -26.78 -26.26
N HIS A 266 0.86 -27.37 -26.59
CA HIS A 266 -0.42 -26.71 -26.37
C HIS A 266 -0.83 -26.86 -24.91
N LYS A 267 -1.29 -25.76 -24.31
CA LYS A 267 -2.02 -25.83 -23.04
C LYS A 267 -3.29 -26.64 -23.29
N LYS A 268 -3.43 -27.82 -22.65
CA LYS A 268 -4.62 -28.68 -22.85
C LYS A 268 -5.89 -27.87 -22.70
N ARG A 269 -6.74 -27.88 -23.74
CA ARG A 269 -8.05 -27.23 -23.75
C ARG A 269 -8.89 -27.81 -22.61
N LYS A 270 -9.66 -26.97 -21.92
CA LYS A 270 -10.59 -27.44 -20.88
C LYS A 270 -11.59 -28.39 -21.56
N HIS A 271 -11.68 -29.63 -21.08
CA HIS A 271 -12.68 -30.58 -21.58
C HIS A 271 -14.09 -30.03 -21.34
N ASP A 272 -14.95 -30.14 -22.35
CA ASP A 272 -16.38 -29.90 -22.19
C ASP A 272 -16.96 -30.89 -21.18
N LYS A 273 -18.06 -30.51 -20.54
CA LYS A 273 -18.62 -31.24 -19.39
C LYS A 273 -18.87 -32.71 -19.72
N ASP A 274 -19.30 -32.99 -20.95
CA ASP A 274 -19.66 -34.33 -21.41
C ASP A 274 -18.43 -35.21 -21.62
N SER A 275 -17.38 -34.70 -22.29
CA SER A 275 -16.11 -35.42 -22.45
C SER A 275 -15.46 -35.74 -21.10
N ARG A 276 -15.65 -34.85 -20.11
CA ARG A 276 -15.18 -35.05 -18.74
C ARG A 276 -16.00 -36.10 -17.99
N LEU A 277 -17.29 -36.22 -18.27
CA LEU A 277 -18.16 -37.27 -17.72
C LEU A 277 -17.82 -38.62 -18.36
N GLU A 278 -17.57 -38.68 -19.66
CA GLU A 278 -17.15 -39.89 -20.37
C GLU A 278 -15.83 -40.46 -19.84
N THR A 279 -14.81 -39.62 -19.62
CA THR A 279 -13.55 -40.09 -19.01
C THR A 279 -13.78 -40.65 -17.60
N VAL A 280 -14.68 -40.02 -16.84
CA VAL A 280 -15.04 -40.48 -15.49
C VAL A 280 -15.84 -41.78 -15.53
N ILE A 281 -16.71 -41.99 -16.52
CA ILE A 281 -17.49 -43.23 -16.69
C ILE A 281 -16.59 -44.37 -17.19
N ALA A 282 -15.71 -44.10 -18.15
CA ALA A 282 -14.71 -45.05 -18.64
C ALA A 282 -13.79 -45.54 -17.50
N GLY A 283 -13.30 -44.62 -16.65
CA GLY A 283 -12.52 -44.97 -15.46
C GLY A 283 -13.31 -45.67 -14.33
N ARG A 284 -14.61 -45.92 -14.52
CA ARG A 284 -15.50 -46.59 -13.55
C ARG A 284 -16.03 -47.94 -14.04
N GLN A 285 -15.68 -48.38 -15.25
CA GLN A 285 -16.05 -49.72 -15.73
C GLN A 285 -15.52 -50.78 -14.75
N GLY A 286 -16.44 -51.55 -14.14
CA GLY A 286 -16.15 -52.51 -13.05
C GLY A 286 -16.59 -52.10 -11.64
N ARG A 287 -17.30 -50.97 -11.45
CA ARG A 287 -18.00 -50.63 -10.19
C ARG A 287 -19.50 -50.44 -10.44
N GLU A 288 -20.29 -51.47 -10.19
CA GLU A 288 -21.76 -51.44 -10.37
C GLU A 288 -22.49 -50.45 -9.44
N LYS A 289 -21.89 -50.05 -8.29
CA LYS A 289 -22.48 -49.09 -7.35
C LYS A 289 -21.54 -47.91 -7.13
N PHE A 290 -22.02 -46.69 -7.38
CA PHE A 290 -21.28 -45.43 -7.18
C PHE A 290 -21.00 -45.16 -5.70
N GLY A 291 -20.00 -45.84 -5.14
CA GLY A 291 -19.59 -45.69 -3.75
C GLY A 291 -18.12 -46.06 -3.54
N SER A 292 -17.50 -45.50 -2.50
CA SER A 292 -16.16 -45.96 -2.09
C SER A 292 -16.29 -47.32 -1.39
N LYS A 293 -15.38 -48.26 -1.67
CA LYS A 293 -15.33 -49.57 -0.98
C LYS A 293 -15.28 -49.41 0.55
N LYS A 294 -14.66 -48.32 1.03
CA LYS A 294 -14.56 -47.96 2.46
C LYS A 294 -15.88 -47.48 3.07
N ALA A 295 -16.79 -46.90 2.28
CA ALA A 295 -18.14 -46.53 2.73
C ALA A 295 -19.07 -47.76 2.78
N SER A 296 -18.92 -48.69 1.83
CA SER A 296 -19.68 -49.94 1.79
C SER A 296 -19.41 -50.83 3.00
N LYS A 297 -18.15 -50.91 3.47
CA LYS A 297 -17.73 -51.77 4.59
C LYS A 297 -18.03 -51.20 5.98
N LYS A 298 -18.42 -49.93 6.09
CA LYS A 298 -18.54 -49.22 7.38
C LYS A 298 -19.95 -49.21 7.96
N ARG A 299 -20.97 -49.52 7.14
CA ARG A 299 -22.35 -49.59 7.61
C ARG A 299 -22.65 -51.05 7.89
N LEU A 300 -23.04 -51.35 9.14
CA LEU A 300 -23.35 -52.72 9.58
C LEU A 300 -24.45 -53.31 8.70
N ASN A 301 -25.53 -52.54 8.47
CA ASN A 301 -26.67 -52.90 7.63
C ASN A 301 -27.07 -51.73 6.71
N GLN A 302 -27.85 -52.03 5.66
CA GLN A 302 -28.34 -51.06 4.68
C GLN A 302 -29.19 -49.93 5.29
N PHE A 303 -29.92 -50.22 6.37
CA PHE A 303 -30.79 -49.28 7.09
C PHE A 303 -30.09 -48.57 8.27
N ALA A 304 -28.79 -48.77 8.47
CA ALA A 304 -28.09 -48.14 9.59
C ALA A 304 -28.06 -46.61 9.43
N SER A 305 -28.47 -45.89 10.48
CA SER A 305 -28.44 -44.42 10.48
C SER A 305 -27.01 -43.87 10.33
N THR A 306 -26.89 -42.69 9.72
CA THR A 306 -25.59 -42.03 9.57
C THR A 306 -25.12 -41.42 10.89
N SER A 307 -23.81 -41.41 11.13
CA SER A 307 -23.25 -40.75 12.32
C SER A 307 -23.58 -39.25 12.33
N ASN A 308 -23.74 -38.63 13.50
CA ASN A 308 -23.93 -37.17 13.62
C ASN A 308 -22.83 -36.37 12.89
N LYS A 309 -21.61 -36.91 12.80
CA LYS A 309 -20.50 -36.34 12.02
C LYS A 309 -20.75 -36.36 10.51
N GLU A 310 -21.42 -37.38 10.00
CA GLU A 310 -21.82 -37.52 8.59
C GLU A 310 -23.08 -36.69 8.30
N LYS A 311 -24.08 -36.73 9.19
CA LYS A 311 -25.27 -35.86 9.13
C LYS A 311 -24.88 -34.39 9.04
N ARG A 312 -23.84 -33.94 9.77
CA ARG A 312 -23.35 -32.55 9.73
C ARG A 312 -22.74 -32.15 8.38
N LYS A 313 -22.16 -33.09 7.62
CA LYS A 313 -21.57 -32.82 6.30
C LYS A 313 -22.62 -32.69 5.20
N ASN A 314 -23.71 -33.43 5.33
CA ASN A 314 -24.81 -33.45 4.35
C ASN A 314 -25.98 -32.53 4.74
N LYS A 315 -25.80 -31.60 5.70
CA LYS A 315 -26.83 -30.59 6.00
C LYS A 315 -26.95 -29.62 4.84
N ASN A 316 -28.19 -29.24 4.52
CA ASN A 316 -28.46 -28.32 3.42
C ASN A 316 -27.74 -26.97 3.63
N PHE A 317 -27.21 -26.38 2.56
CA PHE A 317 -26.35 -25.19 2.67
C PHE A 317 -27.08 -24.00 3.32
N MET A 318 -28.35 -23.78 3.01
CA MET A 318 -29.16 -22.71 3.66
C MET A 318 -29.22 -22.86 5.18
N MET A 319 -29.26 -24.09 5.69
CA MET A 319 -29.24 -24.37 7.14
C MET A 319 -27.84 -24.24 7.74
N MET A 320 -26.79 -24.44 6.94
CA MET A 320 -25.38 -24.32 7.36
C MET A 320 -24.85 -22.90 7.26
N ARG A 321 -25.43 -22.05 6.39
CA ARG A 321 -25.04 -20.66 6.18
C ARG A 321 -25.16 -19.83 7.46
N HIS A 322 -26.11 -20.14 8.33
CA HIS A 322 -26.31 -19.45 9.60
C HIS A 322 -25.43 -20.02 10.74
N ASN A 323 -24.79 -21.17 10.54
CA ASN A 323 -23.95 -21.78 11.56
C ASN A 323 -22.66 -20.97 11.76
N LYS A 324 -22.45 -20.50 12.98
CA LYS A 324 -21.31 -19.68 13.40
C LYS A 324 -19.96 -20.35 13.13
N ASP A 325 -19.89 -21.68 13.26
CA ASP A 325 -18.67 -22.47 12.99
C ASP A 325 -18.29 -22.50 11.49
N VAL A 326 -19.25 -22.24 10.60
CA VAL A 326 -19.06 -22.26 9.14
C VAL A 326 -18.86 -20.85 8.59
N ARG A 327 -19.53 -19.84 9.18
CA ARG A 327 -19.41 -18.43 8.79
C ARG A 327 -18.03 -17.83 9.04
N GLY A 328 -17.28 -18.37 10.01
CA GLY A 328 -15.92 -17.90 10.30
C GLY A 328 -15.04 -19.03 10.80
N LYS A 329 -13.85 -19.19 10.19
CA LYS A 329 -12.76 -19.92 10.83
C LYS A 329 -12.18 -19.02 11.92
N ASN A 330 -12.90 -18.85 13.02
CA ASN A 330 -12.30 -18.20 14.18
C ASN A 330 -11.11 -19.05 14.61
N LYS A 331 -9.91 -18.45 14.61
CA LYS A 331 -8.73 -19.07 15.21
C LYS A 331 -9.14 -19.47 16.63
N ARG A 332 -8.96 -20.75 16.99
CA ARG A 332 -9.28 -21.25 18.34
C ARG A 332 -8.64 -20.31 19.37
N SER A 333 -9.41 -19.90 20.38
CA SER A 333 -8.87 -19.07 21.46
C SER A 333 -7.68 -19.76 22.11
N PHE A 334 -6.77 -18.99 22.70
CA PHE A 334 -5.61 -19.56 23.40
C PHE A 334 -6.05 -20.55 24.50
N ARG A 335 -7.14 -20.24 25.20
CA ARG A 335 -7.79 -21.11 26.19
C ARG A 335 -8.28 -22.44 25.60
N ASP A 336 -8.94 -22.41 24.43
CA ASP A 336 -9.40 -23.62 23.75
C ASP A 336 -8.23 -24.49 23.26
N LYS A 337 -7.13 -23.87 22.84
CA LYS A 337 -5.90 -24.58 22.47
C LYS A 337 -5.27 -25.27 23.69
N GLN A 338 -5.16 -24.59 24.82
CA GLN A 338 -4.66 -25.17 26.07
C GLN A 338 -5.53 -26.33 26.55
N PHE A 339 -6.86 -26.17 26.53
CA PHE A 339 -7.79 -27.22 26.91
C PHE A 339 -7.71 -28.44 26.00
N ALA A 340 -7.65 -28.24 24.69
CA ALA A 340 -7.48 -29.32 23.72
C ALA A 340 -6.15 -30.07 23.89
N LEU A 341 -5.06 -29.34 24.15
CA LEU A 341 -3.75 -29.94 24.44
C LEU A 341 -3.80 -30.78 25.72
N ARG A 342 -4.40 -30.27 26.79
CA ARG A 342 -4.57 -30.99 28.06
C ARG A 342 -5.38 -32.28 27.87
N GLN A 343 -6.48 -32.23 27.13
CA GLN A 343 -7.27 -33.43 26.84
C GLN A 343 -6.49 -34.45 25.99
N ALA A 344 -5.73 -34.00 24.99
CA ALA A 344 -4.89 -34.89 24.18
C ALA A 344 -3.83 -35.61 25.03
N LEU A 345 -3.17 -34.87 25.93
CA LEU A 345 -2.19 -35.46 26.86
C LEU A 345 -2.84 -36.46 27.83
N LEU A 346 -4.02 -36.16 28.37
CA LEU A 346 -4.77 -37.08 29.21
C LEU A 346 -5.17 -38.36 28.46
N LYS A 347 -5.57 -38.24 27.19
CA LYS A 347 -5.90 -39.40 26.35
C LYS A 347 -4.67 -40.27 26.09
N ASN A 348 -3.52 -39.65 25.84
CA ASN A 348 -2.26 -40.37 25.65
C ASN A 348 -1.78 -41.05 26.94
N LYS A 349 -2.02 -40.43 28.10
CA LYS A 349 -1.74 -41.05 29.42
C LYS A 349 -2.65 -42.22 29.76
N LYS A 350 -3.90 -42.22 29.27
CA LYS A 350 -4.84 -43.35 29.42
C LYS A 350 -4.65 -44.47 28.41
N ALA A 351 -3.88 -44.22 27.35
CA ALA A 351 -3.58 -45.17 26.28
C ALA A 351 -2.24 -45.90 26.50
N LYS A 352 -1.46 -45.47 27.51
CA LYS A 352 -0.48 -46.29 28.22
C LYS A 352 -1.17 -46.88 29.43
#